data_AF-A0A0X3X4N7-F1
#
_entry.id   AF-A0A0X3X4N7-F1
#
_cell.length_a   1.000
_cell.length_b   1.000
_cell.length_c   1.000
_cell.angle_alpha   90.00
_cell.angle_beta   90.00
_cell.angle_gamma   90.00
#
_symmetry.space_group_name_H-M   'P 1'
#
loop_
_entity.id
_entity.type
_entity.pdbx_description
1 polymer ?
#
loop_
_entity_poly.entity_id
_entity_poly.type
_entity_poly.pdbx_seq_one_letter_code
_entity_poly.pdbx_strand_id
1 'polypeptide(L)'
;MPGGLSAEGRVDPPVPRTSPRSSLRDLATTHVHESITAAAQAGDWGDCGAWVFEPDEALAPERVPALLPALPMSCLDGLGPTDRFEIAVRPLGDVWRLLFATASMGGFGGSGVHAAYGRLWTWRSLAGLSGAPAGASAEEVERRGRQSTWFHFQADTEWFHDDVGSSYGLAALSPDRRRLAVLAATDTD
;
A
#
# COMPACT_ATOMS: atom_id res chain seq x y z
N MET A 1 -13.95 15.79 12.31
CA MET A 1 -12.72 15.27 12.98
C MET A 1 -11.79 14.88 11.84
N PRO A 2 -10.56 15.41 11.77
CA PRO A 2 -9.63 14.94 10.74
C PRO A 2 -9.45 13.42 10.91
N GLY A 3 -9.70 12.66 9.85
CA GLY A 3 -9.68 11.20 9.91
C GLY A 3 -8.25 10.71 9.92
N GLY A 4 -7.86 10.03 11.01
CA GLY A 4 -6.62 9.28 11.07
C GLY A 4 -6.86 7.78 10.98
N LEU A 5 -5.79 7.03 10.83
CA LEU A 5 -5.81 5.57 10.94
C LEU A 5 -6.32 5.13 12.31
N SER A 6 -7.02 3.99 12.34
CA SER A 6 -7.42 3.34 13.58
C SER A 6 -6.19 3.07 14.47
N ALA A 7 -6.37 3.19 15.79
CA ALA A 7 -5.29 2.95 16.76
C ALA A 7 -4.82 1.48 16.81
N GLU A 8 -5.63 0.55 16.30
CA GLU A 8 -5.29 -0.87 16.30
C GLU A 8 -4.11 -1.18 15.37
N GLY A 9 -3.04 -1.75 15.94
CA GLY A 9 -1.81 -2.10 15.21
C GLY A 9 -0.92 -0.91 14.87
N ARG A 10 -1.22 0.29 15.39
CA ARG A 10 -0.49 1.53 15.12
C ARG A 10 0.96 1.46 15.61
N VAL A 11 1.90 1.82 14.74
CA VAL A 11 3.35 1.72 14.94
C VAL A 11 4.07 2.93 14.33
N ASP A 12 3.52 4.12 14.51
CA ASP A 12 4.04 5.35 13.93
C ASP A 12 5.53 5.59 14.27
N PRO A 13 6.33 6.09 13.31
CA PRO A 13 7.71 6.46 13.58
C PRO A 13 7.79 7.68 14.53
N PRO A 14 8.90 7.85 15.26
CA PRO A 14 9.11 9.01 16.10
C PRO A 14 9.12 10.31 15.28
N VAL A 15 8.62 11.38 15.90
CA VAL A 15 8.62 12.75 15.37
C VAL A 15 9.60 13.58 16.21
N PRO A 16 10.53 14.34 15.60
CA PRO A 16 10.73 14.51 14.16
C PRO A 16 11.33 13.26 13.51
N ARG A 17 10.94 13.00 12.27
CA ARG A 17 11.54 11.95 11.44
C ARG A 17 12.96 12.38 11.07
N THR A 18 13.94 11.58 11.48
CA THR A 18 15.37 11.87 11.31
C THR A 18 16.04 11.05 10.20
N SER A 19 15.33 10.08 9.62
CA SER A 19 15.86 9.25 8.54
C SER A 19 16.10 10.11 7.28
N PRO A 20 17.32 10.12 6.71
CA PRO A 20 17.52 10.70 5.39
C PRO A 20 16.72 9.91 4.35
N ARG A 21 16.43 10.54 3.19
CA ARG A 21 15.86 9.84 2.02
C ARG A 21 16.69 8.59 1.74
N SER A 22 16.00 7.46 1.59
CA SER A 22 16.60 6.17 1.30
C SER A 22 17.20 6.17 -0.11
N SER A 23 18.35 5.50 -0.27
CA SER A 23 18.98 5.28 -1.57
C SER A 23 18.41 4.07 -2.33
N LEU A 24 17.44 3.35 -1.74
CA LEU A 24 16.77 2.23 -2.39
C LEU A 24 16.09 2.71 -3.67
N ARG A 25 16.19 1.90 -4.72
CA ARG A 25 15.59 2.18 -6.01
C ARG A 25 14.28 1.44 -6.13
N ASP A 26 13.31 2.09 -6.78
CA ASP A 26 12.12 1.39 -7.24
C ASP A 26 12.50 0.44 -8.39
N LEU A 27 12.07 -0.81 -8.25
CA LEU A 27 12.29 -1.92 -9.17
C LEU A 27 10.97 -2.40 -9.81
N ALA A 28 9.84 -1.71 -9.56
CA ALA A 28 8.58 -2.05 -10.17
C ALA A 28 8.68 -1.97 -11.70
N THR A 29 8.51 -3.11 -12.37
CA THR A 29 8.27 -3.13 -13.82
C THR A 29 6.84 -2.71 -14.11
N THR A 30 6.54 -2.33 -15.34
CA THR A 30 5.16 -1.99 -15.77
C THR A 30 4.16 -3.10 -15.40
N HIS A 31 4.51 -4.36 -15.61
CA HIS A 31 3.64 -5.48 -15.27
C HIS A 31 3.40 -5.62 -13.77
N VAL A 32 4.44 -5.40 -12.96
CA VAL A 32 4.31 -5.45 -11.49
C VAL A 32 3.49 -4.27 -10.98
N HIS A 33 3.70 -3.07 -11.55
CA HIS A 33 2.92 -1.89 -11.25
C HIS A 33 1.43 -2.14 -11.54
N GLU A 34 1.08 -2.55 -12.76
CA GLU A 34 -0.29 -2.89 -13.16
C GLU A 34 -0.90 -3.98 -12.28
N SER A 35 -0.10 -4.97 -11.86
CA SER A 35 -0.60 -5.99 -10.94
C SER A 35 -0.94 -5.41 -9.59
N ILE A 36 -0.08 -4.57 -9.01
CA ILE A 36 -0.27 -3.97 -7.68
C ILE A 36 -1.46 -3.00 -7.69
N THR A 37 -1.57 -2.13 -8.71
CA THR A 37 -2.64 -1.12 -8.83
C THR A 37 -3.96 -1.65 -9.35
N ALA A 38 -4.04 -2.92 -9.76
CA ALA A 38 -5.19 -3.53 -10.41
C ALA A 38 -6.56 -3.24 -9.74
N ALA A 39 -6.65 -3.30 -8.42
CA ALA A 39 -7.87 -3.02 -7.67
C ALA A 39 -8.28 -1.54 -7.73
N ALA A 40 -7.32 -0.62 -7.60
CA ALA A 40 -7.57 0.82 -7.70
C ALA A 40 -7.98 1.22 -9.12
N GLN A 41 -7.29 0.69 -10.13
CA GLN A 41 -7.61 0.92 -11.54
C GLN A 41 -8.99 0.37 -11.91
N ALA A 42 -9.33 -0.85 -11.47
CA ALA A 42 -10.65 -1.41 -11.70
C ALA A 42 -11.76 -0.66 -10.93
N GLY A 43 -11.41 -0.06 -9.79
CA GLY A 43 -12.31 0.79 -9.02
C GLY A 43 -12.47 2.20 -9.59
N ASP A 44 -11.79 2.56 -10.68
CA ASP A 44 -11.79 3.91 -11.24
C ASP A 44 -11.36 4.98 -10.21
N TRP A 45 -10.34 4.66 -9.41
CA TRP A 45 -9.74 5.63 -8.47
C TRP A 45 -8.92 6.67 -9.23
N GLY A 46 -8.98 7.93 -8.79
CA GLY A 46 -8.39 9.07 -9.48
C GLY A 46 -6.90 8.92 -9.81
N ASP A 47 -6.06 8.64 -8.80
CA ASP A 47 -4.63 8.38 -9.01
C ASP A 47 -4.16 7.19 -8.17
N CYS A 48 -3.20 6.43 -8.71
CA CYS A 48 -2.58 5.32 -7.99
C CYS A 48 -1.13 5.09 -8.41
N GLY A 49 -0.31 4.72 -7.44
CA GLY A 49 1.10 4.41 -7.60
C GLY A 49 1.44 3.05 -7.02
N ALA A 50 2.43 2.40 -7.62
CA ALA A 50 3.00 1.17 -7.11
C ALA A 50 4.52 1.18 -7.23
N TRP A 51 5.17 0.74 -6.17
CA TRP A 51 6.64 0.68 -6.07
C TRP A 51 7.07 -0.65 -5.47
N VAL A 52 8.28 -1.08 -5.80
CA VAL A 52 8.91 -2.27 -5.22
C VAL A 52 10.35 -1.95 -4.88
N PHE A 53 10.74 -2.20 -3.64
CA PHE A 53 12.08 -2.00 -3.15
C PHE A 53 12.69 -3.31 -2.68
N GLU A 54 13.97 -3.52 -2.96
CA GLU A 54 14.74 -4.66 -2.47
C GLU A 54 15.88 -4.17 -1.57
N PRO A 55 15.74 -4.29 -0.24
CA PRO A 55 16.80 -3.92 0.69
C PRO A 55 18.03 -4.85 0.59
N ASP A 56 19.23 -4.26 0.69
CA ASP A 56 20.52 -4.97 0.65
C ASP A 56 20.68 -6.01 1.78
N GLU A 57 19.92 -5.85 2.87
CA GLU A 57 19.84 -6.77 4.02
C GLU A 57 18.39 -7.10 4.36
N ALA A 58 18.15 -8.21 5.06
CA ALA A 58 16.82 -8.58 5.51
C ALA A 58 16.22 -7.48 6.41
N LEU A 59 15.14 -6.86 5.95
CA LEU A 59 14.50 -5.71 6.59
C LEU A 59 13.62 -6.19 7.76
N ALA A 60 14.01 -5.89 9.00
CA ALA A 60 13.18 -6.22 10.15
C ALA A 60 11.81 -5.48 10.06
N PRO A 61 10.66 -6.14 10.27
CA PRO A 61 9.34 -5.50 10.16
C PRO A 61 9.20 -4.21 10.99
N GLU A 62 9.86 -4.17 12.15
CA GLU A 62 9.86 -3.04 13.09
C GLU A 62 10.59 -1.81 12.54
N ARG A 63 11.43 -1.99 11.51
CA ARG A 63 12.12 -0.88 10.82
C ARG A 63 11.31 -0.31 9.66
N VAL A 64 10.25 -0.99 9.21
CA VAL A 64 9.42 -0.52 8.10
C VAL A 64 8.78 0.84 8.39
N PRO A 65 8.18 1.09 9.57
CA PRO A 65 7.58 2.41 9.86
C PRO A 65 8.53 3.60 9.74
N ALA A 66 9.81 3.41 10.08
CA ALA A 66 10.82 4.46 9.96
C ALA A 66 11.43 4.58 8.55
N LEU A 67 11.41 3.49 7.77
CA LEU A 67 11.94 3.45 6.40
C LEU A 67 10.92 3.94 5.37
N LEU A 68 9.66 3.49 5.47
CA LEU A 68 8.60 3.76 4.50
C LEU A 68 8.46 5.26 4.14
N PRO A 69 8.43 6.21 5.10
CA PRO A 69 8.34 7.64 4.78
C PRO A 69 9.58 8.22 4.09
N ALA A 70 10.71 7.50 4.10
CA ALA A 70 11.97 7.95 3.50
C ALA A 70 12.22 7.38 2.09
N LEU A 71 11.38 6.46 1.61
CA LEU A 71 11.51 5.86 0.29
C LEU A 71 11.19 6.89 -0.81
N PRO A 72 11.81 6.79 -2.00
CA PRO A 72 11.57 7.71 -3.10
C PRO A 72 10.26 7.37 -3.83
N MET A 73 9.13 7.61 -3.17
CA MET A 73 7.78 7.43 -3.72
C MET A 73 7.15 8.81 -3.92
N SER A 74 6.57 9.05 -5.11
CA SER A 74 5.95 10.35 -5.41
C SER A 74 4.80 10.68 -4.47
N CYS A 75 4.13 9.65 -3.91
CA CYS A 75 3.10 9.81 -2.88
C CYS A 75 3.57 10.44 -1.57
N LEU A 76 4.89 10.55 -1.38
CA LEU A 76 5.53 11.11 -0.20
C LEU A 76 6.42 12.30 -0.53
N ASP A 77 6.34 12.83 -1.75
CA ASP A 77 7.03 14.07 -2.08
C ASP A 77 6.45 15.23 -1.27
N GLY A 78 7.33 16.14 -0.84
CA GLY A 78 6.96 17.26 0.03
C GLY A 78 6.79 16.92 1.52
N LEU A 79 6.77 15.64 1.90
CA LEU A 79 6.57 15.22 3.28
C LEU A 79 7.77 15.61 4.18
N GLY A 80 7.58 16.63 5.01
CA GLY A 80 8.56 17.19 5.94
C GLY A 80 8.79 16.34 7.20
N PRO A 81 9.81 16.66 8.01
CA PRO A 81 10.21 15.84 9.17
C PRO A 81 9.18 15.84 10.32
N THR A 82 8.31 16.84 10.39
CA THR A 82 7.29 17.00 11.45
C THR A 82 5.87 16.71 10.97
N ASP A 83 5.69 16.49 9.68
CA ASP A 83 4.37 16.30 9.07
C ASP A 83 3.79 14.95 9.49
N ARG A 84 2.46 14.83 9.47
CA ARG A 84 1.77 13.62 9.90
C ARG A 84 2.16 12.45 8.98
N PHE A 85 2.57 11.35 9.59
CA PHE A 85 2.72 10.06 8.93
C PHE A 85 2.25 8.99 9.90
N GLU A 86 1.16 8.33 9.57
CA GLU A 86 0.54 7.30 10.39
C GLU A 86 0.70 5.95 9.69
N ILE A 87 1.01 4.91 10.47
CA ILE A 87 1.16 3.56 9.93
C ILE A 87 0.72 2.52 10.95
N ALA A 88 -0.02 1.53 10.48
CA ALA A 88 -0.49 0.40 11.29
C ALA A 88 -0.19 -0.93 10.63
N VAL A 89 0.23 -1.92 11.43
CA VAL A 89 0.29 -3.32 10.99
C VAL A 89 -1.13 -3.83 10.83
N ARG A 90 -1.44 -4.51 9.73
CA ARG A 90 -2.78 -5.03 9.45
C ARG A 90 -2.76 -6.55 9.21
N PRO A 91 -3.80 -7.29 9.65
CA PRO A 91 -3.97 -8.66 9.20
C PRO A 91 -4.36 -8.67 7.72
N LEU A 92 -3.98 -9.73 7.00
CA LEU A 92 -4.30 -9.91 5.57
C LEU A 92 -5.79 -9.70 5.26
N GLY A 93 -6.69 -10.16 6.15
CA GLY A 93 -8.13 -10.02 5.96
C GLY A 93 -8.58 -8.57 5.83
N ASP A 94 -7.94 -7.63 6.53
CA ASP A 94 -8.28 -6.21 6.44
C ASP A 94 -7.74 -5.58 5.17
N VAL A 95 -6.53 -5.97 4.75
CA VAL A 95 -5.96 -5.56 3.46
C VAL A 95 -6.84 -6.05 2.30
N TRP A 96 -7.27 -7.31 2.35
CA TRP A 96 -8.16 -7.87 1.34
C TRP A 96 -9.50 -7.12 1.29
N ARG A 97 -10.10 -6.82 2.44
CA ARG A 97 -11.35 -6.04 2.50
C ARG A 97 -11.20 -4.64 1.93
N LEU A 98 -10.08 -3.97 2.20
CA LEU A 98 -9.79 -2.64 1.64
C LEU A 98 -9.69 -2.70 0.12
N LEU A 99 -8.84 -3.58 -0.43
CA LEU A 99 -8.71 -3.77 -1.87
C LEU A 99 -10.03 -4.19 -2.55
N PHE A 100 -10.81 -5.04 -1.88
CA PHE A 100 -12.13 -5.44 -2.36
C PHE A 100 -13.11 -4.28 -2.38
N ALA A 101 -13.15 -3.47 -1.33
CA ALA A 101 -13.93 -2.24 -1.29
C ALA A 101 -13.54 -1.29 -2.43
N THR A 102 -12.24 -1.03 -2.59
CA THR A 102 -11.65 -0.22 -3.67
C THR A 102 -12.14 -0.68 -5.04
N ALA A 103 -12.01 -1.96 -5.37
CA ALA A 103 -12.38 -2.47 -6.68
C ALA A 103 -13.90 -2.59 -6.88
N SER A 104 -14.64 -3.03 -5.86
CA SER A 104 -16.07 -3.33 -6.00
C SER A 104 -16.97 -2.11 -5.90
N MET A 105 -16.66 -1.16 -5.02
CA MET A 105 -17.46 0.05 -4.82
C MET A 105 -16.94 1.22 -5.65
N GLY A 106 -15.65 1.21 -5.97
CA GLY A 106 -14.99 2.26 -6.72
C GLY A 106 -14.61 3.47 -5.89
N GLY A 107 -13.99 4.45 -6.55
CA GLY A 107 -13.76 5.79 -6.02
C GLY A 107 -15.01 6.68 -6.07
N PHE A 108 -14.83 7.95 -5.75
CA PHE A 108 -15.84 8.98 -5.64
C PHE A 108 -16.42 9.25 -7.03
N GLY A 109 -17.74 9.18 -7.14
CA GLY A 109 -18.43 9.26 -8.44
C GLY A 109 -18.32 7.99 -9.30
N GLY A 110 -17.49 7.02 -8.93
CA GLY A 110 -17.38 5.71 -9.56
C GLY A 110 -18.44 4.72 -9.09
N SER A 111 -18.64 3.65 -9.86
CA SER A 111 -19.48 2.50 -9.47
C SER A 111 -18.68 1.22 -9.18
N GLY A 112 -17.36 1.28 -9.36
CA GLY A 112 -16.47 0.12 -9.33
C GLY A 112 -16.91 -0.97 -10.31
N VAL A 113 -16.39 -2.19 -10.10
CA VAL A 113 -16.71 -3.36 -10.93
C VAL A 113 -17.60 -4.38 -10.23
N HIS A 114 -18.19 -4.01 -9.09
CA HIS A 114 -19.10 -4.86 -8.31
C HIS A 114 -18.42 -6.15 -7.79
N ALA A 115 -19.17 -7.02 -7.12
CA ALA A 115 -18.59 -8.08 -6.28
C ALA A 115 -17.76 -9.14 -7.04
N ALA A 116 -18.24 -9.64 -8.18
CA ALA A 116 -17.57 -10.74 -8.88
C ALA A 116 -16.21 -10.31 -9.46
N TYR A 117 -16.19 -9.19 -10.18
CA TYR A 117 -14.96 -8.65 -10.75
C TYR A 117 -14.09 -7.98 -9.68
N GLY A 118 -14.68 -7.36 -8.65
CA GLY A 118 -13.90 -6.79 -7.56
C GLY A 118 -13.07 -7.86 -6.83
N ARG A 119 -13.60 -9.07 -6.65
CA ARG A 119 -12.81 -10.21 -6.15
C ARG A 119 -11.62 -10.53 -7.06
N LEU A 120 -11.84 -10.58 -8.38
CA LEU A 120 -10.78 -10.85 -9.36
C LEU A 120 -9.64 -9.82 -9.24
N TRP A 121 -9.97 -8.54 -9.26
CA TRP A 121 -8.97 -7.47 -9.21
C TRP A 121 -8.29 -7.35 -7.85
N THR A 122 -9.02 -7.64 -6.77
CA THR A 122 -8.43 -7.78 -5.42
C THR A 122 -7.34 -8.84 -5.40
N TRP A 123 -7.61 -10.03 -5.95
CA TRP A 123 -6.60 -11.10 -6.01
C TRP A 123 -5.41 -10.72 -6.88
N ARG A 124 -5.62 -9.95 -7.95
CA ARG A 124 -4.53 -9.45 -8.80
C ARG A 124 -3.63 -8.43 -8.07
N SER A 125 -4.22 -7.47 -7.36
CA SER A 125 -3.48 -6.56 -6.47
C SER A 125 -2.71 -7.31 -5.39
N LEU A 126 -3.36 -8.26 -4.74
CA LEU A 126 -2.73 -9.05 -3.70
C LEU A 126 -1.57 -9.92 -4.22
N ALA A 127 -1.67 -10.44 -5.44
CA ALA A 127 -0.59 -11.17 -6.10
C ALA A 127 0.64 -10.27 -6.33
N GLY A 128 0.42 -9.07 -6.86
CA GLY A 128 1.50 -8.09 -7.08
C GLY A 128 2.18 -7.66 -5.78
N LEU A 129 1.39 -7.36 -4.74
CA LEU A 129 1.89 -6.95 -3.43
C LEU A 129 2.68 -8.08 -2.74
N SER A 130 2.17 -9.30 -2.77
CA SER A 130 2.84 -10.48 -2.17
C SER A 130 4.01 -11.04 -3.00
N GLY A 131 4.22 -10.55 -4.22
CA GLY A 131 5.26 -11.05 -5.12
C GLY A 131 4.97 -12.48 -5.60
N ALA A 132 3.69 -12.82 -5.77
CA ALA A 132 3.29 -14.08 -6.37
C ALA A 132 3.64 -14.08 -7.88
N PRO A 133 4.05 -15.22 -8.46
CA PRO A 133 4.32 -15.31 -9.88
C PRO A 133 3.04 -15.10 -10.71
N ALA A 134 3.20 -14.60 -11.92
CA ALA A 134 2.09 -14.46 -12.87
C ALA A 134 1.40 -15.81 -13.09
N GLY A 135 0.06 -15.83 -13.03
CA GLY A 135 -0.75 -17.04 -13.15
C GLY A 135 -0.81 -17.92 -11.90
N ALA A 136 -0.28 -17.47 -10.76
CA ALA A 136 -0.47 -18.16 -9.47
C ALA A 136 -1.97 -18.33 -9.15
N SER A 137 -2.31 -19.44 -8.51
CA SER A 137 -3.66 -19.67 -8.00
C SER A 137 -3.98 -18.71 -6.85
N ALA A 138 -5.27 -18.47 -6.59
CA ALA A 138 -5.70 -17.68 -5.44
C ALA A 138 -5.19 -18.25 -4.11
N GLU A 139 -5.11 -19.58 -3.99
CA GLU A 139 -4.56 -20.25 -2.80
C GLU A 139 -3.07 -19.94 -2.60
N GLU A 140 -2.26 -19.95 -3.65
CA GLU A 140 -0.84 -19.61 -3.56
C GLU A 140 -0.64 -18.12 -3.21
N VAL A 141 -1.46 -17.24 -3.79
CA VAL A 141 -1.47 -15.81 -3.45
C VAL A 141 -1.86 -15.61 -1.99
N GLU A 142 -2.89 -16.29 -1.51
CA GLU A 142 -3.32 -16.23 -0.12
C GLU A 142 -2.23 -16.75 0.81
N ARG A 143 -1.60 -17.88 0.49
CA ARG A 143 -0.52 -18.47 1.26
C ARG A 143 0.65 -17.50 1.41
N ARG A 144 1.08 -16.86 0.31
CA ARG A 144 2.12 -15.83 0.33
C ARG A 144 1.69 -14.61 1.14
N GLY A 145 0.46 -14.12 0.90
CA GLY A 145 -0.09 -12.99 1.64
C GLY A 145 -0.14 -13.24 3.14
N ARG A 146 -0.45 -14.46 3.60
CA ARG A 146 -0.45 -14.82 5.03
C ARG A 146 0.96 -14.85 5.65
N GLN A 147 1.99 -15.06 4.82
CA GLN A 147 3.39 -15.07 5.27
C GLN A 147 4.04 -13.68 5.22
N SER A 148 3.45 -12.74 4.46
CA SER A 148 3.89 -11.35 4.39
C SER A 148 3.47 -10.56 5.64
N THR A 149 4.25 -9.51 5.95
CA THR A 149 3.83 -8.50 6.92
C THR A 149 3.19 -7.33 6.19
N TRP A 150 2.01 -6.91 6.62
CA TRP A 150 1.23 -5.86 5.96
C TRP A 150 1.16 -4.61 6.80
N PHE A 151 1.26 -3.47 6.12
CA PHE A 151 1.14 -2.15 6.71
C PHE A 151 0.11 -1.34 5.93
N HIS A 152 -0.69 -0.56 6.65
CA HIS A 152 -1.56 0.46 6.11
C HIS A 152 -1.04 1.81 6.61
N PHE A 153 -0.79 2.76 5.72
CA PHE A 153 -0.27 4.08 6.05
C PHE A 153 -1.08 5.20 5.40
N GLN A 154 -1.01 6.37 6.02
CA GLN A 154 -1.48 7.64 5.51
C GLN A 154 -0.46 8.72 5.84
N ALA A 155 -0.37 9.76 5.03
CA ALA A 155 0.55 10.86 5.22
C ALA A 155 -0.17 12.20 5.08
N ASP A 156 0.48 13.28 5.45
CA ASP A 156 0.05 14.65 5.13
C ASP A 156 0.87 15.15 3.96
N THR A 157 0.34 14.92 2.75
CA THR A 157 0.95 15.28 1.47
C THR A 157 -0.17 15.59 0.47
N GLU A 158 0.17 16.20 -0.66
CA GLU A 158 -0.81 16.46 -1.73
C GLU A 158 -1.50 15.20 -2.27
N TRP A 159 -0.92 14.00 -2.11
CA TRP A 159 -1.58 12.75 -2.50
C TRP A 159 -2.57 12.21 -1.47
N PHE A 160 -2.44 12.59 -0.21
CA PHE A 160 -3.26 12.06 0.88
C PHE A 160 -4.12 13.19 1.43
N HIS A 161 -5.31 13.36 0.85
CA HIS A 161 -6.23 14.39 1.31
C HIS A 161 -6.85 14.00 2.66
N ASP A 162 -7.12 15.00 3.50
CA ASP A 162 -7.62 14.86 4.87
C ASP A 162 -9.06 14.31 4.99
N ASP A 163 -9.72 14.04 3.86
CA ASP A 163 -11.05 13.47 3.82
C ASP A 163 -11.01 11.95 4.07
N VAL A 164 -11.85 11.52 5.01
CA VAL A 164 -11.86 10.14 5.52
C VAL A 164 -12.20 9.16 4.40
N GLY A 165 -11.22 8.37 3.99
CA GLY A 165 -11.41 7.29 3.02
C GLY A 165 -11.07 7.63 1.58
N SER A 166 -10.62 8.86 1.29
CA SER A 166 -10.25 9.31 -0.06
C SER A 166 -8.83 8.89 -0.47
N SER A 167 -7.97 8.48 0.46
CA SER A 167 -6.60 8.06 0.13
C SER A 167 -6.09 6.99 1.09
N TYR A 168 -5.32 6.02 0.59
CA TYR A 168 -4.70 4.98 1.39
C TYR A 168 -3.37 4.50 0.81
N GLY A 169 -2.48 4.05 1.69
CA GLY A 169 -1.21 3.41 1.32
C GLY A 169 -1.13 2.01 1.92
N LEU A 170 -0.82 1.00 1.12
CA LEU A 170 -0.56 -0.37 1.58
C LEU A 170 0.89 -0.73 1.30
N ALA A 171 1.56 -1.32 2.27
CA ALA A 171 2.88 -1.92 2.08
C ALA A 171 2.90 -3.39 2.48
N ALA A 172 3.60 -4.21 1.71
CA ALA A 172 3.76 -5.64 1.92
C ALA A 172 5.25 -5.98 1.98
N LEU A 173 5.71 -6.40 3.15
CA LEU A 173 7.05 -6.95 3.33
C LEU A 173 7.00 -8.46 3.10
N SER A 174 7.82 -8.97 2.19
CA SER A 174 7.92 -10.39 1.88
C SER A 174 8.41 -11.22 3.08
N PRO A 175 8.13 -12.54 3.09
CA PRO A 175 8.51 -13.42 4.21
C PRO A 175 10.03 -13.51 4.44
N ASP A 176 10.82 -13.43 3.36
CA ASP A 176 12.28 -13.39 3.40
C ASP A 176 12.84 -12.01 3.79
N ARG A 177 11.96 -11.01 3.94
CA ARG A 177 12.28 -9.62 4.30
C ARG A 177 13.18 -8.91 3.30
N ARG A 178 13.19 -9.38 2.04
CA ARG A 178 14.02 -8.85 0.96
C ARG A 178 13.25 -8.03 -0.08
N ARG A 179 11.92 -7.98 0.01
CA ARG A 179 11.08 -7.23 -0.91
C ARG A 179 10.01 -6.47 -0.14
N LEU A 180 9.94 -5.17 -0.36
CA LEU A 180 8.88 -4.29 0.13
C LEU A 180 8.11 -3.74 -1.08
N ALA A 181 6.87 -4.20 -1.27
CA ALA A 181 5.98 -3.65 -2.29
C ALA A 181 5.01 -2.66 -1.67
N VAL A 182 4.73 -1.58 -2.38
CA VAL A 182 3.87 -0.49 -1.92
C VAL A 182 2.83 -0.19 -2.99
N LEU A 183 1.58 0.00 -2.56
CA LEU A 183 0.48 0.59 -3.31
C LEU A 183 0.09 1.88 -2.59
N ALA A 184 -0.07 2.97 -3.31
CA ALA A 184 -0.82 4.12 -2.82
C ALA A 184 -1.92 4.45 -3.82
N ALA A 185 -3.10 4.77 -3.33
CA ALA A 185 -4.23 5.19 -4.16
C ALA A 185 -4.91 6.38 -3.50
N THR A 186 -5.31 7.32 -4.34
CA THR A 186 -6.07 8.50 -3.94
C THR A 186 -7.21 8.73 -4.92
N ASP A 187 -8.25 9.31 -4.38
CA ASP A 187 -9.53 9.50 -5.01
C ASP A 187 -9.95 10.93 -4.72
N THR A 188 -9.59 11.81 -5.65
CA THR A 188 -9.73 13.25 -5.58
C THR A 188 -10.40 13.72 -6.86
N ASP A 189 -11.44 14.54 -6.71
CA ASP A 189 -12.11 15.25 -7.80
C ASP A 189 -11.27 16.45 -8.29
#